data_AF-A0A1Q6UM47-F1
#
_entry.id   AF-A0A1Q6UM47-F1
#
_cell.length_a   1.000
_cell.length_b   1.000
_cell.length_c   1.000
_cell.angle_alpha   90.00
_cell.angle_beta   90.00
_cell.angle_gamma   90.00
#
_symmetry.space_group_name_H-M   'P 1'
#
loop_
_entity.id
_entity.type
_entity.pdbx_description
1 polymer ?
#
loop_
_entity_poly.entity_id
_entity_poly.type
_entity_poly.pdbx_seq_one_letter_code
_entity_poly.pdbx_strand_id
1 'polypeptide(L)'
;MEDGGGVCGKKKLLTRPQTEHTIFSYMRKITALFILAGLSAIPAFSQEMPADLKSKLEAKAAELQPSNKSAAKTWLVKQMNAWESIQNLAFAADADDIEMIKKLAEKKFPLDYVSQETFINEQAVAAAGLPDLKSQIGKASYDAIKAKFDKEGKTDLNEFINLLNAQIAAKSQLEMLKPLPSIDESTFSITKEVLKKKYPDDFLAQLNELKKLSNAVDAAADAAAKSGGTPPAAAPGTEPAPGQPAGAAANAQAGAGTPQQPLTLAELNLKAREQFNSHTLTVEGESKVTALPVVMHGKQVILIPFSAFSGGPNVSIMNNLGEQVDFDQSNIFASKNYPFVIVMPKSSIPSTTVNANLATDKEYREIVGKTIFFMGYTATNIQIFPVKLNAVSDQTLVLSSRIPNNFIDGTVLMNPEDDLILGSMIAFKKEHPKVQWNTRNSVNFLRRTIESRNPFLTCVRIDRLDPWEKLDFEKLAKQKKKLDSVNKLLWDFILLNTSKRLVDTEKLAIVGQTVSKYKEELKTRMEKSRFDRLFRQYLQDLMMLIKSELRDVNPDEFYTLYRYDLNQAINSLKSVMAFYENAIRTNSLSPLVPDDIKRVQNR
;
A
#
# COMPACT_ATOMS: atom_id res chain seq x y z
N MET A 1 49.07 -10.80 -62.44
CA MET A 1 48.19 -9.95 -63.26
C MET A 1 47.48 -9.01 -62.31
N GLU A 2 48.09 -7.83 -62.19
CA GLU A 2 47.48 -6.49 -62.14
C GLU A 2 45.94 -6.39 -62.16
N ASP A 3 45.29 -5.36 -61.63
CA ASP A 3 45.59 -4.34 -60.61
C ASP A 3 44.32 -3.45 -60.54
N GLY A 4 44.15 -2.75 -59.43
CA GLY A 4 43.41 -1.48 -59.34
C GLY A 4 41.88 -1.55 -59.13
N GLY A 5 41.26 -0.83 -58.20
CA GLY A 5 41.69 0.16 -57.19
C GLY A 5 40.48 0.36 -56.25
N GLY A 6 40.58 0.70 -54.96
CA GLY A 6 41.43 1.70 -54.32
C GLY A 6 40.57 2.94 -54.01
N VAL A 7 40.30 3.22 -52.72
CA VAL A 7 40.37 4.54 -52.05
C VAL A 7 39.82 4.46 -50.60
N CYS A 8 40.80 4.41 -49.68
CA CYS A 8 41.00 5.20 -48.45
C CYS A 8 39.89 6.10 -47.85
N GLY A 9 39.78 6.15 -46.51
CA GLY A 9 39.38 7.38 -45.81
C GLY A 9 38.78 7.27 -44.40
N LYS A 10 39.61 7.39 -43.35
CA LYS A 10 39.21 7.66 -41.95
C LYS A 10 38.75 9.13 -41.77
N LYS A 11 37.74 9.42 -40.92
CA LYS A 11 37.80 10.25 -39.67
C LYS A 11 36.49 10.98 -39.28
N LYS A 12 36.24 10.92 -37.95
CA LYS A 12 35.79 11.95 -36.97
C LYS A 12 34.32 12.41 -36.85
N LEU A 13 33.82 12.23 -35.61
CA LEU A 13 33.12 13.17 -34.71
C LEU A 13 32.54 14.46 -35.32
N LEU A 14 31.26 14.77 -35.10
CA LEU A 14 30.73 15.55 -33.95
C LEU A 14 29.24 15.91 -34.15
N THR A 15 28.57 16.19 -33.01
CA THR A 15 27.34 17.01 -32.78
C THR A 15 25.94 16.47 -33.10
N ARG A 16 25.11 16.46 -32.04
CA ARG A 16 23.62 16.33 -32.00
C ARG A 16 22.92 17.49 -32.73
N PRO A 17 21.61 17.39 -33.01
CA PRO A 17 20.62 17.92 -32.05
C PRO A 17 19.44 16.97 -31.79
N GLN A 18 18.79 17.21 -30.64
CA GLN A 18 17.49 16.65 -30.30
C GLN A 18 16.42 17.13 -31.30
N THR A 19 15.48 16.25 -31.62
CA THR A 19 14.10 16.64 -31.91
C THR A 19 13.16 15.66 -31.27
N GLU A 20 12.29 16.24 -30.46
CA GLU A 20 11.15 15.67 -29.76
C GLU A 20 10.20 14.96 -30.75
N HIS A 21 9.36 14.05 -30.24
CA HIS A 21 8.39 13.18 -30.95
C HIS A 21 8.77 11.70 -31.09
N THR A 22 9.14 11.04 -29.99
CA THR A 22 8.93 9.57 -29.90
C THR A 22 8.74 9.10 -28.45
N ILE A 23 7.79 9.70 -27.73
CA ILE A 23 7.33 9.18 -26.42
C ILE A 23 5.79 9.30 -26.39
N PHE A 24 5.07 8.46 -27.14
CA PHE A 24 3.62 8.31 -26.93
C PHE A 24 3.04 6.95 -27.34
N SER A 25 3.86 5.91 -27.47
CA SER A 25 3.38 4.56 -27.76
C SER A 25 4.20 3.55 -26.99
N TYR A 26 3.82 3.26 -25.75
CA TYR A 26 3.94 1.93 -25.12
C TYR A 26 3.39 1.97 -23.68
N MET A 27 2.08 2.16 -23.51
CA MET A 27 1.37 1.76 -22.28
C MET A 27 -0.09 1.43 -22.60
N ARG A 28 -0.39 0.14 -22.80
CA ARG A 28 -1.73 -0.43 -22.62
C ARG A 28 -1.62 -1.94 -22.59
N LYS A 29 -1.76 -2.52 -21.38
CA LYS A 29 -2.48 -3.78 -21.05
C LYS A 29 -2.01 -4.29 -19.69
N ILE A 30 -2.60 -3.77 -18.62
CA ILE A 30 -2.66 -4.49 -17.33
C ILE A 30 -4.12 -4.93 -17.17
N THR A 31 -4.31 -6.24 -17.07
CA THR A 31 -5.61 -6.87 -16.92
C THR A 31 -5.83 -7.13 -15.43
N ALA A 32 -6.72 -6.37 -14.79
CA ALA A 32 -7.16 -6.62 -13.42
C ALA A 32 -8.16 -7.79 -13.38
N LEU A 33 -8.03 -8.67 -12.38
CA LEU A 33 -8.89 -9.82 -12.14
C LEU A 33 -9.15 -9.92 -10.63
N PHE A 34 -10.40 -9.69 -10.22
CA PHE A 34 -10.88 -9.75 -8.84
C PHE A 34 -11.26 -11.18 -8.41
N ILE A 35 -11.12 -11.49 -7.12
CA ILE A 35 -11.71 -12.67 -6.46
C ILE A 35 -12.44 -12.20 -5.19
N LEU A 36 -13.70 -12.61 -5.09
CA LEU A 36 -14.68 -12.39 -4.02
C LEU A 36 -14.56 -13.42 -2.88
N ALA A 37 -15.15 -13.05 -1.72
CA ALA A 37 -15.60 -13.85 -0.55
C ALA A 37 -14.67 -13.87 0.70
N GLY A 38 -15.16 -13.59 1.92
CA GLY A 38 -16.48 -13.14 2.38
C GLY A 38 -16.53 -13.06 3.93
N LEU A 39 -17.43 -12.24 4.49
CA LEU A 39 -17.87 -12.30 5.91
C LEU A 39 -19.38 -12.01 6.00
N SER A 40 -20.09 -12.91 6.70
CA SER A 40 -21.48 -12.89 7.20
C SER A 40 -22.64 -12.64 6.22
N ALA A 41 -23.63 -13.53 6.29
CA ALA A 41 -24.86 -13.49 5.52
C ALA A 41 -25.65 -12.18 5.75
N ILE A 42 -25.65 -11.34 4.73
CA ILE A 42 -26.72 -10.37 4.44
C ILE A 42 -27.30 -10.85 3.11
N PRO A 43 -28.64 -10.97 2.96
CA PRO A 43 -29.22 -11.41 1.69
C PRO A 43 -28.81 -10.42 0.59
N ALA A 44 -27.91 -10.87 -0.29
CA ALA A 44 -27.50 -10.12 -1.46
C ALA A 44 -28.70 -10.06 -2.43
N PHE A 45 -29.34 -8.90 -2.54
CA PHE A 45 -30.17 -8.60 -3.70
C PHE A 45 -29.23 -8.46 -4.90
N SER A 46 -29.06 -9.54 -5.66
CA SER A 46 -28.32 -9.51 -6.93
C SER A 46 -29.15 -8.70 -7.93
N GLN A 47 -28.83 -7.42 -8.09
CA GLN A 47 -29.47 -6.57 -9.09
C GLN A 47 -28.93 -6.95 -10.47
N GLU A 48 -29.76 -7.57 -11.32
CA GLU A 48 -29.36 -7.89 -12.70
C GLU A 48 -29.12 -6.60 -13.51
N MET A 49 -28.09 -6.61 -14.37
CA MET A 49 -27.76 -5.47 -15.22
C MET A 49 -28.95 -5.12 -16.14
N PRO A 50 -29.39 -3.85 -16.17
CA PRO A 50 -30.44 -3.40 -17.09
C PRO A 50 -30.12 -3.74 -18.55
N ALA A 51 -31.12 -4.23 -19.28
CA ALA A 51 -30.96 -4.70 -20.66
C ALA A 51 -30.50 -3.57 -21.61
N ASP A 52 -30.91 -2.34 -21.35
CA ASP A 52 -30.49 -1.16 -22.12
C ASP A 52 -29.01 -0.83 -21.92
N LEU A 53 -28.50 -0.97 -20.69
CA LEU A 53 -27.08 -0.77 -20.38
C LEU A 53 -26.22 -1.85 -21.02
N LYS A 54 -26.67 -3.12 -20.96
CA LYS A 54 -25.99 -4.23 -21.61
C LYS A 54 -25.88 -4.02 -23.13
N SER A 55 -26.94 -3.55 -23.77
CA SER A 55 -26.94 -3.22 -25.20
C SER A 55 -25.93 -2.12 -25.56
N LYS A 56 -25.84 -1.05 -24.74
CA LYS A 56 -24.83 0.02 -24.92
C LYS A 56 -23.39 -0.50 -24.77
N LEU A 57 -23.13 -1.40 -23.82
CA LEU A 57 -21.81 -2.02 -23.65
C LEU A 57 -21.47 -2.97 -24.81
N GLU A 58 -22.44 -3.72 -25.33
CA GLU A 58 -22.24 -4.58 -26.51
C GLU A 58 -21.86 -3.76 -27.74
N ALA A 59 -22.53 -2.62 -27.97
CA ALA A 59 -22.18 -1.69 -29.05
C ALA A 59 -20.76 -1.13 -28.90
N LYS A 60 -20.39 -0.67 -27.69
CA LYS A 60 -19.04 -0.16 -27.39
C LYS A 60 -17.95 -1.24 -27.52
N ALA A 61 -18.27 -2.48 -27.16
CA ALA A 61 -17.35 -3.62 -27.33
C ALA A 61 -17.08 -3.92 -28.81
N ALA A 62 -18.12 -3.84 -29.65
CA ALA A 62 -18.01 -4.02 -31.10
C ALA A 62 -17.22 -2.89 -31.76
N GLU A 63 -17.38 -1.65 -31.29
CA GLU A 63 -16.60 -0.49 -31.75
C GLU A 63 -15.11 -0.60 -31.39
N LEU A 64 -14.79 -1.05 -30.17
CA LEU A 64 -13.40 -1.16 -29.69
C LEU A 64 -12.66 -2.38 -30.23
N GLN A 65 -13.38 -3.43 -30.64
CA GLN A 65 -12.81 -4.69 -31.15
C GLN A 65 -13.53 -5.18 -32.42
N PRO A 66 -13.54 -4.37 -33.51
CA PRO A 66 -14.35 -4.62 -34.69
C PRO A 66 -13.95 -5.90 -35.44
N SER A 67 -12.69 -6.31 -35.32
CA SER A 67 -12.13 -7.50 -35.99
C SER A 67 -11.97 -8.72 -35.08
N ASN A 68 -12.28 -8.63 -33.78
CA ASN A 68 -12.04 -9.71 -32.82
C ASN A 68 -13.22 -9.94 -31.86
N LYS A 69 -14.16 -10.78 -32.30
CA LYS A 69 -15.36 -11.17 -31.53
C LYS A 69 -15.05 -11.78 -30.17
N SER A 70 -13.93 -12.50 -30.04
CA SER A 70 -13.52 -13.10 -28.76
C SER A 70 -13.01 -12.05 -27.78
N ALA A 71 -12.24 -11.07 -28.26
CA ALA A 71 -11.79 -9.94 -27.46
C ALA A 71 -12.96 -9.03 -27.05
N ALA A 72 -13.92 -8.78 -27.96
CA ALA A 72 -15.15 -8.03 -27.66
C ALA A 72 -15.97 -8.71 -26.54
N LYS A 73 -16.18 -10.03 -26.64
CA LYS A 73 -16.88 -10.80 -25.60
C LYS A 73 -16.14 -10.79 -24.26
N THR A 74 -14.81 -10.90 -24.28
CA THR A 74 -13.98 -10.84 -23.08
C THR A 74 -14.03 -9.46 -22.42
N TRP A 75 -14.03 -8.39 -23.21
CA TRP A 75 -14.18 -7.03 -22.71
C TRP A 75 -15.56 -6.81 -22.09
N LEU A 76 -16.63 -7.25 -22.76
CA LEU A 76 -18.01 -7.15 -22.26
C LEU A 76 -18.18 -7.83 -20.90
N VAL A 77 -17.69 -9.07 -20.76
CA VAL A 77 -17.76 -9.80 -19.48
C VAL A 77 -17.03 -9.05 -18.36
N LYS A 78 -15.89 -8.41 -18.65
CA LYS A 78 -15.17 -7.60 -17.65
C LYS A 78 -15.98 -6.38 -17.21
N GLN A 79 -16.63 -5.69 -18.15
CA GLN A 79 -17.47 -4.53 -17.85
C GLN A 79 -18.72 -4.93 -17.04
N MET A 80 -19.34 -6.06 -17.37
CA MET A 80 -20.47 -6.60 -16.61
C MET A 80 -20.11 -6.94 -15.16
N ASN A 81 -18.98 -7.62 -14.97
CA ASN A 81 -18.50 -7.98 -13.63
C ASN A 81 -18.11 -6.73 -12.81
N ALA A 82 -17.47 -5.74 -13.44
CA ALA A 82 -17.11 -4.49 -12.77
C ALA A 82 -18.35 -3.69 -12.37
N TRP A 83 -19.39 -3.65 -13.22
CA TRP A 83 -20.66 -3.01 -12.88
C TRP A 83 -21.34 -3.69 -11.69
N GLU A 84 -21.42 -5.01 -11.69
CA GLU A 84 -22.00 -5.80 -10.60
C GLU A 84 -21.22 -5.62 -9.30
N SER A 85 -19.89 -5.55 -9.39
CA SER A 85 -19.01 -5.23 -8.26
C SER A 85 -19.32 -3.84 -7.70
N ILE A 86 -19.46 -2.80 -8.55
CA ILE A 86 -19.80 -1.44 -8.12
C ILE A 86 -21.15 -1.36 -7.40
N GLN A 87 -22.14 -2.16 -7.82
CA GLN A 87 -23.45 -2.20 -7.13
C GLN A 87 -23.36 -2.86 -5.76
N ASN A 88 -22.49 -3.86 -5.60
CA ASN A 88 -22.31 -4.63 -4.37
C ASN A 88 -21.22 -4.08 -3.43
N LEU A 89 -20.58 -2.95 -3.77
CA LEU A 89 -19.59 -2.32 -2.93
C LEU A 89 -20.21 -1.84 -1.61
N ALA A 90 -19.67 -2.32 -0.49
CA ALA A 90 -19.95 -1.80 0.83
C ALA A 90 -18.97 -0.67 1.17
N PHE A 91 -19.48 0.53 1.41
CA PHE A 91 -18.68 1.71 1.75
C PHE A 91 -18.87 2.08 3.22
N ALA A 92 -17.84 2.70 3.80
CA ALA A 92 -17.91 3.31 5.12
C ALA A 92 -18.47 4.74 5.12
N ALA A 93 -18.80 5.28 3.94
CA ALA A 93 -19.38 6.62 3.74
C ALA A 93 -20.92 6.55 3.63
N ASP A 94 -21.59 7.69 3.83
CA ASP A 94 -23.04 7.80 3.70
C ASP A 94 -23.51 7.53 2.26
N ALA A 95 -24.76 7.05 2.10
CA ALA A 95 -25.36 6.74 0.79
C ALA A 95 -25.24 7.90 -0.22
N ASP A 96 -25.43 9.13 0.24
CA ASP A 96 -25.36 10.33 -0.60
C ASP A 96 -23.93 10.62 -1.11
N ASP A 97 -22.91 10.23 -0.36
CA ASP A 97 -21.50 10.44 -0.72
C ASP A 97 -21.01 9.34 -1.66
N ILE A 98 -21.52 8.12 -1.47
CA ILE A 98 -21.35 7.02 -2.43
C ILE A 98 -21.96 7.40 -3.79
N GLU A 99 -23.15 8.01 -3.79
CA GLU A 99 -23.80 8.46 -5.03
C GLU A 99 -22.98 9.54 -5.74
N MET A 100 -22.38 10.47 -4.98
CA MET A 100 -21.46 11.47 -5.52
C MET A 100 -20.26 10.81 -6.19
N ILE A 101 -19.60 9.86 -5.52
CA ILE A 101 -18.42 9.15 -6.06
C ILE A 101 -18.78 8.37 -7.33
N LYS A 102 -19.95 7.70 -7.34
CA LYS A 102 -20.46 7.00 -8.54
C LYS A 102 -20.71 7.98 -9.69
N LYS A 103 -21.28 9.17 -9.42
CA LYS A 103 -21.47 10.23 -10.42
C LYS A 103 -20.15 10.76 -10.97
N LEU A 104 -19.15 10.99 -10.12
CA LEU A 104 -17.81 11.42 -10.53
C LEU A 104 -17.15 10.36 -11.43
N ALA A 105 -17.29 9.08 -11.07
CA ALA A 105 -16.76 7.96 -11.84
C ALA A 105 -17.41 7.87 -13.23
N GLU A 106 -18.74 7.91 -13.31
CA GLU A 106 -19.48 7.87 -14.59
C GLU A 106 -19.10 9.06 -15.49
N LYS A 107 -18.96 10.25 -14.91
CA LYS A 107 -18.57 11.46 -15.66
C LYS A 107 -17.13 11.37 -16.21
N LYS A 108 -16.21 10.78 -15.44
CA LYS A 108 -14.80 10.64 -15.81
C LYS A 108 -14.55 9.47 -16.77
N PHE A 109 -15.31 8.39 -16.63
CA PHE A 109 -15.15 7.14 -17.37
C PHE A 109 -16.49 6.62 -17.91
N PRO A 110 -17.13 7.33 -18.85
CA PRO A 110 -18.47 6.96 -19.32
C PRO A 110 -18.47 5.58 -19.98
N LEU A 111 -19.37 4.70 -19.53
CA LEU A 111 -19.48 3.31 -20.01
C LEU A 111 -18.17 2.49 -19.92
N ASP A 112 -17.28 2.79 -18.97
CA ASP A 112 -16.09 2.00 -18.67
C ASP A 112 -16.04 1.65 -17.18
N TYR A 113 -16.88 0.71 -16.79
CA TYR A 113 -17.05 0.22 -15.43
C TYR A 113 -15.79 -0.35 -14.81
N VAL A 114 -14.84 -0.87 -15.58
CA VAL A 114 -13.54 -1.32 -15.03
C VAL A 114 -12.74 -0.12 -14.49
N SER A 115 -12.71 0.97 -15.26
CA SER A 115 -12.05 2.21 -14.84
C SER A 115 -12.84 2.93 -13.74
N GLN A 116 -14.18 2.91 -13.82
CA GLN A 116 -15.04 3.43 -12.75
C GLN A 116 -14.84 2.66 -11.45
N GLU A 117 -14.80 1.33 -11.46
CA GLU A 117 -14.58 0.50 -10.28
C GLU A 117 -13.24 0.81 -9.63
N THR A 118 -12.20 0.96 -10.43
CA THR A 118 -10.85 1.34 -9.94
C THR A 118 -10.90 2.70 -9.27
N PHE A 119 -11.47 3.69 -9.94
CA PHE A 119 -11.61 5.04 -9.40
C PHE A 119 -12.48 5.07 -8.13
N ILE A 120 -13.63 4.40 -8.12
CA ILE A 120 -14.54 4.33 -6.98
C ILE A 120 -13.84 3.67 -5.78
N ASN A 121 -13.05 2.62 -5.98
CA ASN A 121 -12.28 1.98 -4.90
C ASN A 121 -11.16 2.89 -4.37
N GLU A 122 -10.47 3.62 -5.24
CA GLU A 122 -9.48 4.62 -4.83
C GLU A 122 -10.14 5.76 -4.04
N GLN A 123 -11.30 6.24 -4.51
CA GLN A 123 -12.03 7.33 -3.87
C GLN A 123 -12.78 6.89 -2.61
N ALA A 124 -13.13 5.62 -2.45
CA ALA A 124 -13.75 5.08 -1.24
C ALA A 124 -12.87 5.30 0.01
N VAL A 125 -11.55 5.28 -0.18
CA VAL A 125 -10.56 5.54 0.88
C VAL A 125 -10.57 7.01 1.30
N ALA A 126 -10.61 7.92 0.32
CA ALA A 126 -10.74 9.35 0.58
C ALA A 126 -12.12 9.70 1.18
N ALA A 127 -13.16 8.98 0.77
CA ALA A 127 -14.52 9.14 1.24
C ALA A 127 -14.75 8.71 2.69
N ALA A 128 -13.91 7.81 3.23
CA ALA A 128 -13.99 7.37 4.62
C ALA A 128 -13.76 8.50 5.63
N GLY A 129 -13.10 9.59 5.22
CA GLY A 129 -12.94 10.81 6.03
C GLY A 129 -14.11 11.81 5.92
N LEU A 130 -15.02 11.64 4.96
CA LEU A 130 -16.13 12.60 4.74
C LEU A 130 -17.12 12.69 5.92
N PRO A 131 -17.49 11.60 6.61
CA PRO A 131 -18.38 11.70 7.78
C PRO A 131 -17.81 12.59 8.89
N ASP A 132 -16.50 12.54 9.11
CA ASP A 132 -15.82 13.37 10.10
C ASP A 132 -15.78 14.85 9.66
N LEU A 133 -15.42 15.12 8.40
CA LEU A 133 -15.45 16.48 7.84
C LEU A 133 -16.86 17.09 7.88
N LYS A 134 -17.89 16.29 7.59
CA LYS A 134 -19.31 16.66 7.67
C LYS A 134 -19.73 16.99 9.10
N SER A 135 -19.22 16.26 10.08
CA SER A 135 -19.42 16.57 11.51
C SER A 135 -18.77 17.90 11.91
N GLN A 136 -17.51 18.12 11.51
CA GLN A 136 -16.74 19.32 11.87
C GLN A 136 -17.30 20.61 11.24
N ILE A 137 -17.65 20.57 9.95
CA ILE A 137 -18.19 21.74 9.26
C ILE A 137 -19.68 21.96 9.58
N GLY A 138 -20.42 20.88 9.81
CA GLY A 138 -21.88 20.87 10.02
C GLY A 138 -22.62 20.48 8.75
N LYS A 139 -23.70 19.68 8.89
CA LYS A 139 -24.45 19.09 7.77
C LYS A 139 -24.92 20.12 6.73
N ALA A 140 -25.52 21.24 7.17
CA ALA A 140 -26.04 22.26 6.27
C ALA A 140 -24.94 22.88 5.39
N SER A 141 -23.79 23.23 5.99
CA SER A 141 -22.67 23.81 5.26
C SER A 141 -22.01 22.78 4.34
N TYR A 142 -21.92 21.52 4.78
CA TYR A 142 -21.44 20.41 3.95
C TYR A 142 -22.29 20.25 2.69
N ASP A 143 -23.62 20.20 2.84
CA ASP A 143 -24.56 20.02 1.73
C ASP A 143 -24.50 21.21 0.74
N ALA A 144 -24.34 22.44 1.25
CA ALA A 144 -24.18 23.64 0.43
C ALA A 144 -22.85 23.63 -0.38
N ILE A 145 -21.75 23.24 0.26
CA ILE A 145 -20.43 23.14 -0.40
C ILE A 145 -20.44 22.02 -1.45
N LYS A 146 -21.07 20.88 -1.16
CA LYS A 146 -21.27 19.77 -2.11
C LYS A 146 -22.05 20.23 -3.35
N ALA A 147 -23.17 20.93 -3.16
CA ALA A 147 -23.97 21.45 -4.26
C ALA A 147 -23.19 22.45 -5.14
N LYS A 148 -22.35 23.30 -4.54
CA LYS A 148 -21.46 24.22 -5.27
C LYS A 148 -20.40 23.48 -6.07
N PHE A 149 -19.77 22.47 -5.46
CA PHE A 149 -18.78 21.61 -6.12
C PHE A 149 -19.38 20.87 -7.33
N ASP A 150 -20.58 20.32 -7.19
CA ASP A 150 -21.31 19.66 -8.27
C ASP A 150 -21.64 20.63 -9.43
N LYS A 151 -22.07 21.85 -9.09
CA LYS A 151 -22.40 22.90 -10.07
C LYS A 151 -21.18 23.40 -10.84
N GLU A 152 -20.01 23.45 -10.19
CA GLU A 152 -18.73 23.81 -10.83
C GLU A 152 -18.21 22.70 -11.75
N GLY A 153 -18.85 21.53 -11.75
CA GLY A 153 -18.55 20.45 -12.68
C GLY A 153 -17.22 19.74 -12.45
N LYS A 154 -16.60 19.96 -11.28
CA LYS A 154 -15.34 19.34 -10.87
C LYS A 154 -15.48 17.82 -10.76
N THR A 155 -14.37 17.11 -10.98
CA THR A 155 -14.36 15.64 -11.08
C THR A 155 -13.39 14.96 -10.11
N ASP A 156 -12.71 15.72 -9.26
CA ASP A 156 -11.71 15.21 -8.30
C ASP A 156 -12.20 15.35 -6.85
N LEU A 157 -12.41 14.22 -6.18
CA LEU A 157 -12.82 14.20 -4.77
C LEU A 157 -11.77 14.81 -3.85
N ASN A 158 -10.47 14.76 -4.21
CA ASN A 158 -9.44 15.41 -3.40
C ASN A 158 -9.57 16.93 -3.42
N GLU A 159 -10.02 17.52 -4.54
CA GLU A 159 -10.34 18.95 -4.59
C GLU A 159 -11.51 19.28 -3.66
N PHE A 160 -12.52 18.41 -3.60
CA PHE A 160 -13.64 18.57 -2.68
C PHE A 160 -13.19 18.46 -1.21
N ILE A 161 -12.36 17.48 -0.88
CA ILE A 161 -11.80 17.31 0.48
C ILE A 161 -10.92 18.51 0.86
N ASN A 162 -10.08 19.00 -0.04
CA ASN A 162 -9.26 20.18 0.19
C ASN A 162 -10.11 21.43 0.40
N LEU A 163 -11.19 21.58 -0.36
CA LEU A 163 -12.17 22.66 -0.18
C LEU A 163 -12.82 22.58 1.22
N LEU A 164 -13.28 21.40 1.64
CA LEU A 164 -13.86 21.19 2.97
C LEU A 164 -12.86 21.51 4.08
N ASN A 165 -11.63 21.03 3.99
CA ASN A 165 -10.57 21.32 4.96
C ASN A 165 -10.28 22.82 5.06
N ALA A 166 -10.20 23.52 3.93
CA ALA A 166 -9.98 24.95 3.90
C ALA A 166 -11.17 25.73 4.52
N GLN A 167 -12.40 25.27 4.30
CA GLN A 167 -13.59 25.84 4.94
C GLN A 167 -13.64 25.58 6.45
N ILE A 168 -13.26 24.39 6.91
CA ILE A 168 -13.15 24.05 8.35
C ILE A 168 -12.08 24.92 9.03
N ALA A 169 -10.91 25.06 8.41
CA ALA A 169 -9.84 25.92 8.92
C ALA A 169 -10.30 27.38 9.00
N ALA A 170 -11.00 27.88 7.97
CA ALA A 170 -11.54 29.23 7.98
C ALA A 170 -12.62 29.45 9.04
N LYS A 171 -13.50 28.46 9.25
CA LYS A 171 -14.52 28.47 10.32
C LYS A 171 -13.88 28.56 11.70
N SER A 172 -12.89 27.70 11.98
CA SER A 172 -12.14 27.73 13.24
C SER A 172 -11.44 29.07 13.46
N GLN A 173 -10.80 29.63 12.43
CA GLN A 173 -10.17 30.95 12.52
C GLN A 173 -11.19 32.06 12.80
N LEU A 174 -12.38 32.04 12.16
CA LEU A 174 -13.45 33.01 12.42
C LEU A 174 -13.98 32.94 13.85
N GLU A 175 -14.03 31.75 14.45
CA GLU A 175 -14.43 31.55 15.85
C GLU A 175 -13.36 32.05 16.83
N MET A 176 -12.08 31.84 16.52
CA MET A 176 -10.95 32.27 17.37
C MET A 176 -10.57 33.75 17.21
N LEU A 177 -11.04 34.41 16.15
CA LEU A 177 -10.72 35.80 15.83
C LEU A 177 -11.32 36.76 16.87
N LYS A 178 -10.45 37.46 17.60
CA LYS A 178 -10.79 38.50 18.59
C LYS A 178 -11.00 39.87 17.91
N PRO A 179 -11.72 40.81 18.56
CA PRO A 179 -11.85 42.19 18.06
C PRO A 179 -10.48 42.83 17.89
N LEU A 180 -10.32 43.60 16.81
CA LEU A 180 -9.12 44.39 16.56
C LEU A 180 -9.06 45.56 17.55
N PRO A 181 -7.87 46.07 17.94
CA PRO A 181 -7.74 47.21 18.87
C PRO A 181 -8.49 48.48 18.43
N SER A 182 -8.75 48.61 17.13
CA SER A 182 -9.38 49.74 16.44
C SER A 182 -10.88 49.57 16.19
N ILE A 183 -11.48 48.42 16.53
CA ILE A 183 -12.91 48.13 16.34
C ILE A 183 -13.48 47.61 17.66
N ASP A 184 -14.51 48.28 18.19
CA ASP A 184 -15.17 47.82 19.41
C ASP A 184 -15.89 46.48 19.21
N GLU A 185 -16.07 45.74 20.30
CA GLU A 185 -16.60 44.38 20.29
C GLU A 185 -18.01 44.27 19.67
N SER A 186 -18.82 45.33 19.77
CA SER A 186 -20.17 45.37 19.19
C SER A 186 -20.12 45.51 17.67
N THR A 187 -19.28 46.40 17.15
CA THR A 187 -19.07 46.61 15.70
C THR A 187 -18.45 45.37 15.05
N PHE A 188 -17.52 44.71 15.74
CA PHE A 188 -16.92 43.45 15.27
C PHE A 188 -17.96 42.32 15.18
N SER A 189 -18.84 42.21 16.18
CA SER A 189 -19.92 41.22 16.21
C SER A 189 -20.94 41.46 15.09
N ILE A 190 -21.36 42.71 14.87
CA ILE A 190 -22.26 43.10 13.77
C ILE A 190 -21.63 42.76 12.42
N THR A 191 -20.32 43.01 12.25
CA THR A 191 -19.60 42.72 11.02
C THR A 191 -19.57 41.21 10.71
N LYS A 192 -19.32 40.36 11.73
CA LYS A 192 -19.43 38.90 11.58
C LYS A 192 -20.84 38.47 11.16
N GLU A 193 -21.89 39.05 11.74
CA GLU A 193 -23.26 38.74 11.35
C GLU A 193 -23.60 39.16 9.91
N VAL A 194 -23.14 40.34 9.48
CA VAL A 194 -23.33 40.82 8.10
C VAL A 194 -22.61 39.92 7.10
N LEU A 195 -21.37 39.50 7.39
CA LEU A 195 -20.62 38.59 6.53
C LEU A 195 -21.28 37.20 6.47
N LYS A 196 -21.80 36.70 7.59
CA LYS A 196 -22.56 35.44 7.64
C LYS A 196 -23.82 35.49 6.78
N LYS A 197 -24.50 36.65 6.70
CA LYS A 197 -25.64 36.87 5.79
C LYS A 197 -25.23 37.00 4.32
N LYS A 198 -24.08 37.63 4.05
CA LYS A 198 -23.58 37.89 2.68
C LYS A 198 -22.98 36.64 2.03
N TYR A 199 -22.30 35.81 2.81
CA TYR A 199 -21.62 34.58 2.37
C TYR A 199 -22.07 33.39 3.22
N PRO A 200 -23.34 32.94 3.11
CA PRO A 200 -23.82 31.80 3.88
C PRO A 200 -22.98 30.56 3.54
N ASP A 201 -22.47 29.89 4.57
CA ASP A 201 -21.71 28.63 4.49
C ASP A 201 -20.38 28.68 3.68
N ASP A 202 -19.89 29.87 3.31
CA ASP A 202 -18.58 30.09 2.68
C ASP A 202 -17.63 30.84 3.64
N PHE A 203 -17.12 30.10 4.62
CA PHE A 203 -16.25 30.60 5.68
C PHE A 203 -14.93 31.18 5.15
N LEU A 204 -14.40 30.66 4.05
CA LEU A 204 -13.22 31.24 3.38
C LEU A 204 -13.49 32.65 2.86
N ALA A 205 -14.63 32.88 2.21
CA ALA A 205 -15.02 34.20 1.74
C ALA A 205 -15.25 35.18 2.91
N GLN A 206 -15.91 34.71 3.98
CA GLN A 206 -16.10 35.50 5.21
C GLN A 206 -14.75 35.92 5.83
N LEU A 207 -13.81 34.98 5.99
CA LEU A 207 -12.50 35.25 6.57
C LEU A 207 -11.67 36.22 5.72
N ASN A 208 -11.69 36.06 4.39
CA ASN A 208 -10.93 36.92 3.49
C ASN A 208 -11.47 38.35 3.47
N GLU A 209 -12.79 38.54 3.48
CA GLU A 209 -13.39 39.88 3.58
C GLU A 209 -13.15 40.52 4.95
N LEU A 210 -13.18 39.74 6.03
CA LEU A 210 -12.84 40.23 7.36
C LEU A 210 -11.36 40.67 7.46
N LYS A 211 -10.43 39.93 6.84
CA LYS A 211 -9.01 40.31 6.75
C LYS A 211 -8.80 41.58 5.90
N LYS A 212 -9.54 41.75 4.81
CA LYS A 212 -9.50 43.00 4.02
C LYS A 212 -9.98 44.20 4.83
N LEU A 213 -11.04 44.03 5.63
CA LEU A 213 -11.53 45.06 6.53
C LEU A 213 -10.49 45.41 7.60
N SER A 214 -9.79 44.43 8.17
CA SER A 214 -8.65 44.66 9.08
C SER A 214 -7.56 45.51 8.43
N ASN A 215 -7.09 45.10 7.25
CA ASN A 215 -6.01 45.79 6.54
C ASN A 215 -6.41 47.21 6.11
N ALA A 216 -7.69 47.43 5.78
CA ALA A 216 -8.21 48.74 5.43
C ALA A 216 -8.32 49.69 6.65
N VAL A 217 -8.65 49.16 7.82
CA VAL A 217 -8.69 49.92 9.08
C VAL A 217 -7.28 50.27 9.56
N ASP A 218 -6.32 49.35 9.47
CA ASP A 218 -4.91 49.61 9.80
C ASP A 218 -4.30 50.65 8.83
N ALA A 219 -4.61 50.57 7.54
CA ALA A 219 -4.19 51.57 6.55
C ALA A 219 -4.83 52.96 6.78
N ALA A 220 -6.07 53.01 7.27
CA ALA A 220 -6.74 54.27 7.63
C ALA A 220 -6.18 54.87 8.92
N ALA A 221 -5.80 54.05 9.91
CA ALA A 221 -5.14 54.48 11.14
C ALA A 221 -3.74 55.06 10.87
N ASP A 222 -2.96 54.43 9.98
CA ASP A 222 -1.66 54.95 9.54
C ASP A 222 -1.77 56.24 8.71
N ALA A 223 -2.86 56.41 7.95
CA ALA A 223 -3.14 57.66 7.23
C ALA A 223 -3.58 58.80 8.16
N ALA A 224 -4.33 58.48 9.23
CA ALA A 224 -4.71 59.44 10.27
C ALA A 224 -3.50 59.88 11.11
N ALA A 225 -2.56 58.98 11.41
CA ALA A 225 -1.31 59.30 12.11
C ALA A 225 -0.39 60.25 11.31
N LYS A 226 -0.52 60.30 9.99
CA LYS A 226 0.27 61.19 9.11
C LYS A 226 -0.39 62.56 8.82
N SER A 227 -1.61 62.81 9.28
CA SER A 227 -2.37 64.03 8.94
C SER A 227 -2.75 64.93 10.13
N GLY A 228 -2.34 64.60 11.36
CA GLY A 228 -2.55 65.44 12.55
C GLY A 228 -1.41 66.44 12.78
N GLY A 229 -1.67 67.73 12.56
CA GLY A 229 -0.71 68.83 12.72
C GLY A 229 -0.30 69.19 14.16
N THR A 230 0.82 69.93 14.24
CA THR A 230 1.49 70.60 15.37
C THR A 230 0.55 71.32 16.34
N PRO A 231 0.83 71.40 17.67
CA PRO A 231 1.76 72.42 18.25
C PRO A 231 2.37 72.05 19.65
N PRO A 232 3.00 72.96 20.43
CA PRO A 232 4.08 73.92 20.17
C PRO A 232 5.35 73.67 21.06
N ALA A 233 6.39 74.46 20.81
CA ALA A 233 7.70 74.40 21.46
C ALA A 233 7.74 74.86 22.93
N ALA A 234 8.60 74.21 23.75
CA ALA A 234 9.42 74.81 24.80
C ALA A 234 10.61 73.88 25.16
N ALA A 235 11.83 74.41 25.11
CA ALA A 235 13.10 73.76 25.47
C ALA A 235 13.47 74.06 26.95
N PRO A 236 14.69 73.80 27.47
CA PRO A 236 15.76 72.82 27.16
C PRO A 236 16.26 72.06 28.44
N GLY A 237 17.00 70.96 28.30
CA GLY A 237 17.74 70.41 29.45
C GLY A 237 18.47 69.09 29.24
N THR A 238 19.75 69.19 28.87
CA THR A 238 20.87 68.28 29.21
C THR A 238 20.80 66.79 28.78
N GLU A 239 21.46 66.49 27.65
CA GLU A 239 22.34 65.32 27.49
C GLU A 239 23.69 65.56 28.21
N PRO A 240 24.56 64.57 28.52
CA PRO A 240 24.73 63.30 27.77
C PRO A 240 25.04 61.99 28.57
N ALA A 241 24.66 60.84 27.98
CA ALA A 241 25.39 59.57 27.74
C ALA A 241 26.21 58.86 28.87
N PRO A 242 26.79 57.63 28.69
CA PRO A 242 26.50 56.50 27.79
C PRO A 242 26.46 55.11 28.52
N GLY A 243 26.02 54.05 27.84
CA GLY A 243 26.46 52.67 28.17
C GLY A 243 25.42 51.55 28.03
N GLN A 244 25.53 50.77 26.96
CA GLN A 244 25.20 49.32 26.99
C GLN A 244 26.22 48.60 27.90
N PRO A 245 25.98 47.38 28.48
CA PRO A 245 25.28 46.25 27.85
C PRO A 245 24.51 45.27 28.78
N ALA A 246 23.96 44.22 28.13
CA ALA A 246 23.82 42.83 28.61
C ALA A 246 22.79 42.45 29.71
N GLY A 247 21.78 41.69 29.27
CA GLY A 247 21.41 40.36 29.78
C GLY A 247 21.12 40.15 31.27
N ALA A 248 19.91 39.65 31.56
CA ALA A 248 19.71 38.40 32.30
C ALA A 248 18.21 38.10 32.51
N ALA A 249 17.84 36.87 32.12
CA ALA A 249 16.89 35.95 32.74
C ALA A 249 15.67 36.51 33.50
N ALA A 250 14.47 36.10 33.04
CA ALA A 250 13.32 35.94 33.90
C ALA A 250 12.77 34.52 33.76
N ASN A 251 12.70 33.84 34.90
CA ASN A 251 12.40 32.45 35.13
C ASN A 251 11.06 31.98 34.55
N ALA A 252 11.09 30.81 33.91
CA ALA A 252 9.94 29.94 33.80
C ALA A 252 9.67 29.32 35.18
N GLN A 253 8.51 29.63 35.75
CA GLN A 253 7.99 28.96 36.94
C GLN A 253 6.75 28.18 36.52
N ALA A 254 6.86 26.87 36.65
CA ALA A 254 5.82 25.89 36.38
C ALA A 254 4.57 26.17 37.22
N GLY A 255 3.43 26.33 36.55
CA GLY A 255 2.10 26.29 37.14
C GLY A 255 1.46 24.94 36.83
N ALA A 256 1.10 24.21 37.89
CA ALA A 256 0.46 22.92 37.84
C ALA A 256 -0.97 22.97 37.28
N GLY A 257 -1.34 21.94 36.53
CA GLY A 257 -2.69 21.37 36.57
C GLY A 257 -3.79 22.07 35.78
N THR A 258 -3.57 22.38 34.51
CA THR A 258 -4.68 22.40 33.54
C THR A 258 -4.78 21.02 32.90
N PRO A 259 -5.94 20.32 32.93
CA PRO A 259 -6.10 19.13 32.11
C PRO A 259 -5.91 19.56 30.65
N GLN A 260 -4.84 19.08 30.02
CA GLN A 260 -4.63 19.28 28.59
C GLN A 260 -5.92 18.85 27.89
N GLN A 261 -6.55 19.77 27.15
CA GLN A 261 -7.63 19.37 26.27
C GLN A 261 -7.09 18.26 25.36
N PRO A 262 -7.84 17.16 25.18
CA PRO A 262 -7.40 16.10 24.30
C PRO A 262 -7.14 16.69 22.91
N LEU A 263 -5.96 16.41 22.36
CA LEU A 263 -5.52 16.92 21.07
C LEU A 263 -6.58 16.59 20.01
N THR A 264 -6.86 17.55 19.13
CA THR A 264 -7.76 17.31 18.00
C THR A 264 -7.11 16.33 17.02
N LEU A 265 -7.92 15.62 16.23
CA LEU A 265 -7.40 14.68 15.22
C LEU A 265 -6.47 15.36 14.20
N ALA A 266 -6.70 16.64 13.90
CA ALA A 266 -5.86 17.43 13.00
C ALA A 266 -4.47 17.69 13.61
N GLU A 267 -4.41 18.04 14.90
CA GLU A 267 -3.15 18.23 15.62
C GLU A 267 -2.38 16.91 15.75
N LEU A 268 -3.09 15.80 16.03
CA LEU A 268 -2.49 14.47 16.06
C LEU A 268 -1.93 14.05 14.70
N ASN A 269 -2.64 14.36 13.60
CA ASN A 269 -2.16 14.10 12.25
C ASN A 269 -0.90 14.90 11.91
N LEU A 270 -0.84 16.18 12.29
CA LEU A 270 0.34 17.02 12.06
C LEU A 270 1.53 16.50 12.85
N LYS A 271 1.33 16.22 14.14
CA LYS A 271 2.36 15.67 15.03
C LYS A 271 2.87 14.32 14.53
N ALA A 272 1.97 13.43 14.11
CA ALA A 272 2.33 12.15 13.51
C ALA A 272 3.19 12.31 12.26
N ARG A 273 2.90 13.31 11.41
CA ARG A 273 3.69 13.58 10.20
C ARG A 273 5.10 14.06 10.52
N GLU A 274 5.23 14.97 11.47
CA GLU A 274 6.53 15.50 11.92
C GLU A 274 7.38 14.38 12.51
N GLN A 275 6.81 13.59 13.42
CA GLN A 275 7.44 12.44 14.04
C GLN A 275 7.81 11.36 13.03
N PHE A 276 6.93 11.01 12.09
CA PHE A 276 7.27 10.07 11.04
C PHE A 276 8.47 10.57 10.22
N ASN A 277 8.50 11.87 9.90
CA ASN A 277 9.59 12.44 9.12
C ASN A 277 10.93 12.46 9.86
N SER A 278 10.92 12.63 11.19
CA SER A 278 12.14 12.60 12.01
C SER A 278 12.60 11.19 12.35
N HIS A 279 11.67 10.23 12.46
CA HIS A 279 11.96 8.86 12.91
C HIS A 279 12.12 7.85 11.80
N THR A 280 12.02 8.23 10.53
CA THR A 280 12.09 7.27 9.42
C THR A 280 13.19 7.58 8.43
N LEU A 281 13.69 6.51 7.82
CA LEU A 281 14.63 6.55 6.71
C LEU A 281 14.02 5.81 5.53
N THR A 282 14.29 6.29 4.32
CA THR A 282 14.00 5.58 3.09
C THR A 282 15.18 4.69 2.73
N VAL A 283 14.90 3.43 2.40
CA VAL A 283 15.91 2.46 2.00
C VAL A 283 15.60 1.98 0.58
N GLU A 284 16.56 2.13 -0.32
CA GLU A 284 16.49 1.72 -1.71
C GLU A 284 17.43 0.54 -1.95
N GLY A 285 16.85 -0.65 -2.14
CA GLY A 285 17.55 -1.87 -2.53
C GLY A 285 16.79 -2.59 -3.65
N GLU A 286 16.64 -3.91 -3.55
CA GLU A 286 15.76 -4.67 -4.48
C GLU A 286 14.30 -4.21 -4.36
N SER A 287 13.90 -3.83 -3.15
CA SER A 287 12.61 -3.22 -2.86
C SER A 287 12.84 -1.92 -2.09
N LYS A 288 12.03 -0.90 -2.39
CA LYS A 288 11.98 0.33 -1.61
C LYS A 288 11.21 0.07 -0.33
N VAL A 289 11.81 0.39 0.82
CA VAL A 289 11.21 0.17 2.14
C VAL A 289 11.43 1.37 3.06
N THR A 290 10.66 1.42 4.14
CA THR A 290 10.88 2.37 5.25
C THR A 290 11.67 1.68 6.36
N ALA A 291 12.65 2.38 6.93
CA ALA A 291 13.49 1.92 8.01
C ALA A 291 13.40 2.85 9.23
N LEU A 292 13.76 2.32 10.39
CA LEU A 292 13.69 3.00 11.68
C LEU A 292 15.08 3.00 12.34
N PRO A 293 15.72 4.17 12.55
CA PRO A 293 16.84 4.27 13.47
C PRO A 293 16.33 4.07 14.89
N VAL A 294 16.93 3.16 15.65
CA VAL A 294 16.51 2.80 17.01
C VAL A 294 17.74 2.54 17.89
N VAL A 295 17.54 2.54 19.21
CA VAL A 295 18.57 2.12 20.16
C VAL A 295 18.28 0.70 20.62
N MET A 296 19.15 -0.24 20.29
CA MET A 296 19.08 -1.62 20.77
C MET A 296 20.32 -1.96 21.58
N HIS A 297 20.12 -2.49 22.80
CA HIS A 297 21.22 -2.81 23.73
C HIS A 297 22.23 -1.66 23.92
N GLY A 298 21.74 -0.43 23.99
CA GLY A 298 22.58 0.77 24.16
C GLY A 298 23.37 1.20 22.91
N LYS A 299 23.14 0.58 21.75
CA LYS A 299 23.76 0.95 20.47
C LYS A 299 22.73 1.49 19.49
N GLN A 300 23.10 2.53 18.75
CA GLN A 300 22.31 3.01 17.63
C GLN A 300 22.42 2.04 16.45
N VAL A 301 21.28 1.62 15.94
CA VAL A 301 21.15 0.70 14.80
C VAL A 301 19.99 1.16 13.92
N ILE A 302 19.99 0.75 12.65
CA ILE A 302 18.88 1.01 11.73
C ILE A 302 18.18 -0.30 11.45
N LEU A 303 16.90 -0.38 11.84
CA LEU A 303 16.01 -1.51 11.61
C LEU A 303 15.35 -1.40 10.24
N ILE A 304 15.52 -2.41 9.39
CA ILE A 304 15.14 -2.40 7.98
C ILE A 304 14.35 -3.68 7.66
N PRO A 305 13.20 -3.61 6.98
CA PRO A 305 12.56 -4.79 6.40
C PRO A 305 13.53 -5.55 5.47
N PHE A 306 13.61 -6.86 5.64
CA PHE A 306 14.62 -7.70 4.96
C PHE A 306 14.44 -7.75 3.44
N SER A 307 13.26 -7.39 2.92
CA SER A 307 12.99 -7.33 1.48
C SER A 307 13.97 -6.40 0.73
N ALA A 308 14.48 -5.34 1.36
CA ALA A 308 15.47 -4.44 0.77
C ALA A 308 16.78 -5.15 0.37
N PHE A 309 17.24 -6.11 1.17
CA PHE A 309 18.50 -6.84 0.97
C PHE A 309 18.35 -8.12 0.15
N SER A 310 17.15 -8.41 -0.38
CA SER A 310 16.88 -9.65 -1.13
C SER A 310 17.65 -9.78 -2.45
N GLY A 311 18.16 -8.66 -2.98
CA GLY A 311 19.03 -8.57 -4.16
C GLY A 311 20.53 -8.52 -3.85
N GLY A 312 20.94 -8.41 -2.57
CA GLY A 312 22.34 -8.33 -2.16
C GLY A 312 22.64 -7.18 -1.17
N PRO A 313 23.93 -6.89 -0.91
CA PRO A 313 24.35 -5.88 0.08
C PRO A 313 24.22 -4.44 -0.41
N ASN A 314 24.02 -4.23 -1.71
CA ASN A 314 23.99 -2.90 -2.33
C ASN A 314 22.67 -2.22 -2.06
N VAL A 315 22.62 -1.49 -0.95
CA VAL A 315 21.44 -0.77 -0.47
C VAL A 315 21.83 0.66 -0.14
N SER A 316 21.00 1.62 -0.55
CA SER A 316 21.13 3.03 -0.18
C SER A 316 20.15 3.36 0.94
N ILE A 317 20.62 4.10 1.95
CA ILE A 317 19.79 4.58 3.07
C ILE A 317 19.86 6.10 3.08
N MET A 318 18.71 6.75 3.10
CA MET A 318 18.61 8.21 3.11
C MET A 318 17.46 8.68 3.99
N ASN A 319 17.57 9.87 4.55
CA ASN A 319 16.45 10.52 5.22
C ASN A 319 15.52 11.21 4.21
N ASN A 320 14.48 11.87 4.72
CA ASN A 320 13.46 12.53 3.89
C ASN A 320 13.96 13.81 3.19
N LEU A 321 15.14 14.29 3.55
CA LEU A 321 15.83 15.42 2.91
C LEU A 321 16.83 14.96 1.83
N GLY A 322 17.01 13.64 1.65
CA GLY A 322 17.97 13.06 0.72
C GLY A 322 19.39 12.96 1.27
N GLU A 323 19.60 13.21 2.57
CA GLU A 323 20.90 13.02 3.22
C GLU A 323 21.17 11.53 3.39
N GLN A 324 22.31 11.07 2.86
CA GLN A 324 22.67 9.65 2.86
C GLN A 324 23.25 9.21 4.21
N VAL A 325 22.94 7.98 4.61
CA VAL A 325 23.47 7.35 5.82
C VAL A 325 24.42 6.22 5.46
N ASP A 326 25.70 6.40 5.76
CA ASP A 326 26.70 5.35 5.61
C ASP A 326 26.59 4.32 6.73
N PHE A 327 26.66 3.04 6.38
CA PHE A 327 26.59 1.94 7.33
C PHE A 327 27.69 0.90 7.12
N ASP A 328 27.92 0.09 8.15
CA ASP A 328 28.88 -1.00 8.13
C ASP A 328 28.35 -2.19 7.32
N GLN A 329 28.74 -2.23 6.04
CA GLN A 329 28.40 -3.32 5.13
C GLN A 329 28.98 -4.68 5.56
N SER A 330 29.96 -4.71 6.45
CA SER A 330 30.57 -5.96 6.95
C SER A 330 29.80 -6.57 8.12
N ASN A 331 28.97 -5.78 8.81
CA ASN A 331 28.23 -6.20 10.00
C ASN A 331 26.74 -5.89 9.83
N ILE A 332 26.10 -6.74 9.04
CA ILE A 332 24.66 -6.76 8.82
C ILE A 332 24.11 -7.98 9.53
N PHE A 333 22.99 -7.85 10.26
CA PHE A 333 22.39 -8.97 11.00
C PHE A 333 20.91 -9.11 10.66
N ALA A 334 20.45 -10.33 10.47
CA ALA A 334 19.06 -10.67 10.22
C ALA A 334 18.40 -11.24 11.49
N SER A 335 17.15 -10.89 11.73
CA SER A 335 16.35 -11.47 12.81
C SER A 335 15.98 -12.91 12.47
N LYS A 336 16.07 -13.80 13.47
CA LYS A 336 15.62 -15.20 13.33
C LYS A 336 14.10 -15.37 13.46
N ASN A 337 13.39 -14.37 13.96
CA ASN A 337 11.96 -14.45 14.23
C ASN A 337 11.11 -13.78 13.15
N TYR A 338 11.53 -12.61 12.66
CA TYR A 338 10.82 -11.87 11.62
C TYR A 338 11.75 -11.37 10.51
N PRO A 339 11.22 -11.03 9.32
CA PRO A 339 12.03 -10.58 8.20
C PRO A 339 12.46 -9.12 8.38
N PHE A 340 13.32 -8.90 9.37
CA PHE A 340 14.03 -7.65 9.59
C PHE A 340 15.53 -7.87 9.58
N VAL A 341 16.23 -6.83 9.20
CA VAL A 341 17.68 -6.69 9.21
C VAL A 341 18.04 -5.46 10.03
N ILE A 342 19.14 -5.54 10.77
CA ILE A 342 19.77 -4.39 11.40
C ILE A 342 21.11 -4.11 10.76
N VAL A 343 21.40 -2.82 10.60
CA VAL A 343 22.71 -2.31 10.20
C VAL A 343 23.19 -1.27 11.21
N MET A 344 24.51 -1.17 11.34
CA MET A 344 25.15 -0.18 12.21
C MET A 344 25.61 0.99 11.35
N PRO A 345 25.15 2.23 11.63
CA PRO A 345 25.66 3.39 10.91
C PRO A 345 27.15 3.60 11.26
N LYS A 346 27.97 3.99 10.28
CA LYS A 346 29.41 4.23 10.47
C LYS A 346 29.69 5.53 11.23
N SER A 347 28.85 6.52 10.97
CA SER A 347 28.79 7.80 11.68
C SER A 347 27.47 7.91 12.44
N SER A 348 27.29 8.98 13.20
CA SER A 348 25.95 9.33 13.69
C SER A 348 24.99 9.50 12.51
N ILE A 349 23.73 9.13 12.70
CA ILE A 349 22.64 9.49 11.76
C ILE A 349 22.58 11.03 11.58
N PRO A 350 22.01 11.53 10.47
CA PRO A 350 21.86 12.95 10.23
C PRO A 350 21.16 13.66 11.41
N SER A 351 21.57 14.90 11.72
CA SER A 351 21.03 15.65 12.87
C SER A 351 19.54 15.97 12.77
N THR A 352 18.98 15.88 11.56
CA THR A 352 17.56 16.01 11.23
C THR A 352 16.76 14.74 11.50
N THR A 353 17.43 13.62 11.81
CA THR A 353 16.85 12.31 12.09
C THR A 353 17.06 11.93 13.56
N VAL A 354 16.02 11.40 14.19
CA VAL A 354 16.02 11.01 15.61
C VAL A 354 15.68 9.54 15.74
N ASN A 355 16.30 8.85 16.70
CA ASN A 355 15.95 7.46 17.00
C ASN A 355 14.47 7.35 17.40
N ALA A 356 13.77 6.38 16.79
CA ALA A 356 12.40 6.04 17.14
C ALA A 356 12.32 5.45 18.56
N ASN A 357 11.35 5.92 19.34
CA ASN A 357 11.02 5.35 20.64
C ASN A 357 10.11 4.14 20.44
N LEU A 358 10.55 2.97 20.91
CA LEU A 358 9.78 1.72 20.77
C LEU A 358 8.89 1.51 21.98
N ALA A 359 7.63 1.11 21.74
CA ALA A 359 6.72 0.79 22.83
C ALA A 359 7.15 -0.46 23.61
N THR A 360 6.98 -0.37 24.92
CA THR A 360 7.16 -1.45 25.90
C THR A 360 5.87 -2.26 26.07
N ASP A 361 5.97 -3.45 26.66
CA ASP A 361 4.80 -4.30 26.97
C ASP A 361 3.73 -3.59 27.81
N LYS A 362 4.13 -2.63 28.66
CA LYS A 362 3.20 -1.83 29.46
C LYS A 362 2.44 -0.85 28.58
N GLU A 363 3.15 -0.08 27.75
CA GLU A 363 2.56 0.94 26.87
C GLU A 363 1.63 0.31 25.83
N TYR A 364 1.97 -0.86 25.27
CA TYR A 364 1.06 -1.58 24.37
C TYR A 364 -0.31 -1.84 25.01
N ARG A 365 -0.35 -2.23 26.29
CA ARG A 365 -1.62 -2.49 27.00
C ARG A 365 -2.44 -1.22 27.23
N GLU A 366 -1.76 -0.10 27.47
CA GLU A 366 -2.39 1.21 27.69
C GLU A 366 -2.93 1.81 26.38
N ILE A 367 -2.42 1.37 25.23
CA ILE A 367 -2.81 1.87 23.90
C ILE A 367 -3.97 1.07 23.29
N VAL A 368 -4.26 -0.15 23.77
CA VAL A 368 -5.39 -0.96 23.24
C VAL A 368 -6.69 -0.17 23.31
N GLY A 369 -7.42 -0.14 22.18
CA GLY A 369 -8.68 0.60 22.03
C GLY A 369 -8.53 2.09 21.74
N LYS A 370 -7.34 2.69 21.88
CA LYS A 370 -7.06 4.08 21.49
C LYS A 370 -6.89 4.21 19.98
N THR A 371 -7.13 5.42 19.48
CA THR A 371 -6.84 5.79 18.10
C THR A 371 -5.33 5.98 17.97
N ILE A 372 -4.74 5.22 17.05
CA ILE A 372 -3.33 5.29 16.67
C ILE A 372 -3.24 5.56 15.17
N PHE A 373 -2.05 5.91 14.69
CA PHE A 373 -1.88 6.32 13.31
C PHE A 373 -1.03 5.32 12.54
N PHE A 374 -1.54 4.98 11.39
CA PHE A 374 -0.82 4.27 10.37
C PHE A 374 -0.21 5.28 9.42
N MET A 375 1.11 5.25 9.21
CA MET A 375 1.78 6.21 8.34
C MET A 375 2.94 5.59 7.56
N GLY A 376 2.99 5.90 6.27
CA GLY A 376 4.18 5.70 5.46
C GLY A 376 3.94 5.82 3.98
N TYR A 377 4.88 5.31 3.20
CA TYR A 377 4.90 5.52 1.76
C TYR A 377 4.01 4.52 1.04
N THR A 378 3.16 5.06 0.17
CA THR A 378 2.63 4.33 -0.98
C THR A 378 3.56 4.50 -2.17
N ALA A 379 3.26 3.84 -3.29
CA ALA A 379 4.02 4.01 -4.53
C ALA A 379 4.11 5.47 -5.02
N THR A 380 3.17 6.34 -4.64
CA THR A 380 3.10 7.73 -5.13
C THR A 380 3.33 8.78 -4.05
N ASN A 381 2.82 8.60 -2.84
CA ASN A 381 2.84 9.62 -1.77
C ASN A 381 2.92 9.00 -0.37
N ILE A 382 3.26 9.82 0.63
CA ILE A 382 3.06 9.49 2.05
C ILE A 382 1.55 9.57 2.37
N GLN A 383 1.03 8.54 3.02
CA GLN A 383 -0.35 8.50 3.49
C GLN A 383 -0.39 8.25 5.00
N ILE A 384 -1.43 8.80 5.64
CA ILE A 384 -1.69 8.68 7.07
C ILE A 384 -3.17 8.35 7.30
N PHE A 385 -3.45 7.38 8.17
CA PHE A 385 -4.82 7.00 8.52
C PHE A 385 -4.95 6.65 10.01
N PRO A 386 -6.01 7.10 10.68
CA PRO A 386 -6.31 6.65 12.04
C PRO A 386 -6.81 5.20 12.01
N VAL A 387 -6.38 4.41 12.97
CA VAL A 387 -6.76 3.01 13.17
C VAL A 387 -6.82 2.70 14.66
N LYS A 388 -7.61 1.71 15.07
CA LYS A 388 -7.62 1.26 16.47
C LYS A 388 -6.85 -0.04 16.61
N LEU A 389 -6.07 -0.12 17.69
CA LEU A 389 -5.44 -1.36 18.12
C LEU A 389 -6.46 -2.21 18.86
N ASN A 390 -6.84 -3.36 18.30
CA ASN A 390 -7.82 -4.26 18.91
C ASN A 390 -7.17 -5.18 19.93
N ALA A 391 -6.03 -5.77 19.57
CA ALA A 391 -5.32 -6.72 20.41
C ALA A 391 -3.83 -6.75 20.08
N VAL A 392 -3.05 -7.15 21.06
CA VAL A 392 -1.60 -7.33 20.97
C VAL A 392 -1.34 -8.82 21.10
N SER A 393 -0.86 -9.44 20.02
CA SER A 393 -0.37 -10.82 20.05
C SER A 393 1.10 -10.84 20.46
N ASP A 394 1.67 -12.04 20.61
CA ASP A 394 3.06 -12.19 21.04
C ASP A 394 4.06 -11.43 20.16
N GLN A 395 3.81 -11.39 18.84
CA GLN A 395 4.73 -10.73 17.91
C GLN A 395 4.03 -9.92 16.79
N THR A 396 2.70 -9.89 16.75
CA THR A 396 1.91 -9.11 15.78
C THR A 396 0.86 -8.26 16.46
N LEU A 397 0.45 -7.18 15.80
CA LEU A 397 -0.61 -6.30 16.27
C LEU A 397 -1.88 -6.51 15.44
N VAL A 398 -3.00 -6.69 16.13
CA VAL A 398 -4.31 -6.89 15.50
C VAL A 398 -5.03 -5.55 15.46
N LEU A 399 -5.29 -5.08 14.25
CA LEU A 399 -5.92 -3.79 14.00
C LEU A 399 -7.41 -3.94 13.73
N SER A 400 -8.17 -2.88 14.02
CA SER A 400 -9.62 -2.80 13.74
C SER A 400 -9.97 -2.83 12.26
N SER A 401 -9.02 -2.39 11.43
CA SER A 401 -9.24 -2.11 10.01
C SER A 401 -8.16 -2.78 9.19
N ARG A 402 -8.53 -3.26 8.00
CA ARG A 402 -7.55 -3.79 7.06
C ARG A 402 -6.72 -2.65 6.49
N ILE A 403 -5.40 -2.84 6.48
CA ILE A 403 -4.46 -1.90 5.88
C ILE A 403 -4.51 -2.03 4.35
N PRO A 404 -4.51 -0.92 3.60
CA PRO A 404 -4.36 -0.94 2.15
C PRO A 404 -3.06 -1.64 1.69
N ASN A 405 -3.14 -2.43 0.62
CA ASN A 405 -1.98 -3.22 0.13
C ASN A 405 -1.01 -2.41 -0.75
N ASN A 406 -1.23 -1.10 -0.93
CA ASN A 406 -0.40 -0.21 -1.76
C ASN A 406 0.74 0.45 -0.98
N PHE A 407 0.82 0.22 0.32
CA PHE A 407 1.92 0.65 1.18
C PHE A 407 3.14 -0.25 0.99
N ILE A 408 4.32 0.35 1.14
CA ILE A 408 5.58 -0.38 1.10
C ILE A 408 5.89 -1.05 2.44
N ASP A 409 6.78 -2.05 2.41
CA ASP A 409 7.32 -2.64 3.63
C ASP A 409 7.99 -1.57 4.49
N GLY A 410 7.89 -1.72 5.81
CA GLY A 410 8.46 -0.77 6.75
C GLY A 410 7.49 0.29 7.23
N THR A 411 6.32 0.42 6.59
CA THR A 411 5.29 1.38 6.99
C THR A 411 4.98 1.26 8.47
N VAL A 412 4.82 2.40 9.14
CA VAL A 412 4.93 2.49 10.60
C VAL A 412 3.55 2.62 11.23
N LEU A 413 3.36 1.93 12.35
CA LEU A 413 2.24 2.14 13.25
C LEU A 413 2.73 2.91 14.46
N MET A 414 2.12 4.05 14.76
CA MET A 414 2.61 4.97 15.79
C MET A 414 1.48 5.56 16.63
N ASN A 415 1.81 5.87 17.87
CA ASN A 415 1.00 6.70 18.75
C ASN A 415 1.65 8.09 18.85
N PRO A 416 1.07 9.12 18.20
CA PRO A 416 1.66 10.45 18.20
C PRO A 416 1.50 11.19 19.53
N GLU A 417 0.56 10.79 20.40
CA GLU A 417 0.41 11.41 21.73
C GLU A 417 1.70 11.26 22.53
N ASP A 418 2.19 10.02 22.60
CA ASP A 418 3.35 9.63 23.42
C ASP A 418 4.66 9.53 22.62
N ASP A 419 4.63 9.83 21.31
CA ASP A 419 5.77 9.68 20.41
C ASP A 419 6.33 8.25 20.36
N LEU A 420 5.43 7.26 20.33
CA LEU A 420 5.77 5.84 20.37
C LEU A 420 5.57 5.16 19.03
N ILE A 421 6.56 4.41 18.58
CA ILE A 421 6.43 3.47 17.48
C ILE A 421 6.03 2.10 18.01
N LEU A 422 4.92 1.60 17.50
CA LEU A 422 4.27 0.36 17.93
C LEU A 422 4.64 -0.81 17.02
N GLY A 423 4.88 -0.57 15.75
CA GLY A 423 5.15 -1.66 14.84
C GLY A 423 5.47 -1.22 13.44
N SER A 424 5.89 -2.20 12.65
CA SER A 424 6.24 -2.01 11.25
C SER A 424 5.54 -3.05 10.40
N MET A 425 5.05 -2.63 9.24
CA MET A 425 4.33 -3.50 8.32
C MET A 425 5.28 -4.30 7.47
N ILE A 426 4.99 -5.59 7.38
CA ILE A 426 5.70 -6.54 6.52
C ILE A 426 4.69 -7.19 5.58
N ALA A 427 5.03 -7.23 4.30
CA ALA A 427 4.33 -7.96 3.26
C ALA A 427 4.57 -9.46 3.40
N PHE A 428 3.48 -10.22 3.55
CA PHE A 428 3.50 -11.67 3.44
C PHE A 428 2.65 -12.12 2.23
N LYS A 429 3.06 -13.22 1.60
CA LYS A 429 2.22 -13.89 0.60
C LYS A 429 1.04 -14.58 1.27
N LYS A 430 -0.12 -14.54 0.62
CA LYS A 430 -1.33 -15.22 1.11
C LYS A 430 -1.04 -16.69 1.42
N GLU A 431 -1.58 -17.14 2.55
CA GLU A 431 -1.48 -18.54 2.95
C GLU A 431 -2.09 -19.45 1.87
N HIS A 432 -1.39 -20.53 1.54
CA HIS A 432 -1.88 -21.55 0.62
C HIS A 432 -3.15 -22.19 1.21
N PRO A 433 -4.25 -22.25 0.44
CA PRO A 433 -5.47 -22.87 0.92
C PRO A 433 -5.28 -24.38 1.13
N LYS A 434 -6.12 -24.98 1.98
CA LYS A 434 -6.20 -26.45 2.07
C LYS A 434 -6.69 -27.02 0.73
N VAL A 435 -5.83 -27.79 0.06
CA VAL A 435 -6.10 -28.29 -1.29
C VAL A 435 -6.66 -29.71 -1.26
N GLN A 436 -7.79 -29.90 -1.95
CA GLN A 436 -8.33 -31.20 -2.30
C GLN A 436 -7.84 -31.60 -3.69
N TRP A 437 -6.71 -32.31 -3.76
CA TRP A 437 -6.00 -32.62 -5.01
C TRP A 437 -6.76 -33.53 -5.99
N ASN A 438 -7.83 -34.19 -5.54
CA ASN A 438 -8.76 -34.91 -6.42
C ASN A 438 -9.74 -33.99 -7.17
N THR A 439 -9.79 -32.69 -6.85
CA THR A 439 -10.70 -31.72 -7.47
C THR A 439 -9.93 -30.61 -8.18
N ARG A 440 -10.15 -30.50 -9.49
CA ARG A 440 -9.49 -29.49 -10.33
C ARG A 440 -9.76 -28.06 -9.87
N ASN A 441 -10.95 -27.78 -9.34
CA ASN A 441 -11.32 -26.46 -8.83
C ASN A 441 -10.49 -26.07 -7.60
N SER A 442 -10.24 -27.00 -6.67
CA SER A 442 -9.42 -26.73 -5.49
C SER A 442 -7.95 -26.49 -5.86
N VAL A 443 -7.40 -27.27 -6.79
CA VAL A 443 -6.02 -27.06 -7.29
C VAL A 443 -5.91 -25.74 -8.07
N ASN A 444 -6.92 -25.39 -8.88
CA ASN A 444 -6.97 -24.08 -9.54
C ASN A 444 -7.09 -22.91 -8.55
N PHE A 445 -7.71 -23.10 -7.38
CA PHE A 445 -7.75 -22.09 -6.34
C PHE A 445 -6.37 -21.86 -5.71
N LEU A 446 -5.61 -22.92 -5.44
CA LEU A 446 -4.19 -22.79 -5.06
C LEU A 446 -3.40 -22.06 -6.15
N ARG A 447 -3.56 -22.46 -7.42
CA ARG A 447 -2.90 -21.83 -8.55
C ARG A 447 -3.12 -20.30 -8.57
N ARG A 448 -4.38 -19.87 -8.48
CA ARG A 448 -4.75 -18.44 -8.44
C ARG A 448 -4.19 -17.73 -7.20
N THR A 449 -4.09 -18.43 -6.07
CA THR A 449 -3.50 -17.88 -4.84
C THR A 449 -2.01 -17.62 -5.01
N ILE A 450 -1.26 -18.53 -5.64
CA ILE A 450 0.17 -18.36 -5.96
C ILE A 450 0.38 -17.27 -7.03
N GLU A 451 -0.48 -17.22 -8.05
CA GLU A 451 -0.42 -16.20 -9.12
C GLU A 451 -0.81 -14.79 -8.60
N SER A 452 -1.57 -14.70 -7.50
CA SER A 452 -1.98 -13.43 -6.89
C SER A 452 -0.76 -12.67 -6.35
N ARG A 453 -0.44 -11.55 -6.99
CA ARG A 453 0.65 -10.65 -6.60
C ARG A 453 0.32 -9.70 -5.46
N ASN A 454 -0.87 -9.77 -4.86
CA ASN A 454 -1.26 -8.85 -3.80
C ASN A 454 -0.76 -9.39 -2.45
N PRO A 455 0.35 -8.87 -1.90
CA PRO A 455 0.73 -9.20 -0.53
C PRO A 455 -0.36 -8.71 0.43
N PHE A 456 -0.43 -9.34 1.60
CA PHE A 456 -1.14 -8.76 2.72
C PHE A 456 -0.12 -8.20 3.71
N LEU A 457 -0.36 -6.97 4.18
CA LEU A 457 0.49 -6.35 5.18
C LEU A 457 0.08 -6.83 6.57
N THR A 458 1.08 -7.25 7.35
CA THR A 458 0.92 -7.61 8.75
C THR A 458 1.74 -6.67 9.61
N CYS A 459 1.13 -6.14 10.67
CA CYS A 459 1.85 -5.32 11.63
C CYS A 459 2.65 -6.19 12.58
N VAL A 460 3.97 -6.09 12.49
CA VAL A 460 4.91 -6.82 13.35
C VAL A 460 5.36 -5.90 14.48
N ARG A 461 5.41 -6.47 15.68
CA ARG A 461 6.01 -5.85 16.86
C ARG A 461 7.52 -5.76 16.68
N ILE A 462 8.06 -4.55 16.79
CA ILE A 462 9.49 -4.31 16.55
C ILE A 462 10.33 -4.33 17.83
N ASP A 463 9.70 -4.48 18.99
CA ASP A 463 10.36 -4.64 20.30
C ASP A 463 10.84 -6.07 20.58
N ARG A 464 10.39 -7.07 19.80
CA ARG A 464 10.69 -8.50 20.02
C ARG A 464 11.24 -9.18 18.76
N LEU A 465 12.40 -8.71 18.30
CA LEU A 465 13.03 -9.20 17.08
C LEU A 465 14.26 -10.10 17.30
N ASP A 466 14.73 -10.24 18.54
CA ASP A 466 15.79 -11.19 18.91
C ASP A 466 15.38 -12.65 18.70
N PRO A 467 16.33 -13.57 18.45
CA PRO A 467 17.77 -13.32 18.33
C PRO A 467 18.20 -12.93 16.91
N TRP A 468 19.37 -12.30 16.82
CA TRP A 468 20.00 -11.87 15.56
C TRP A 468 21.09 -12.84 15.10
N GLU A 469 21.22 -13.03 13.79
CA GLU A 469 22.35 -13.74 13.17
C GLU A 469 23.02 -12.88 12.10
N LYS A 470 24.34 -13.04 11.93
CA LYS A 470 25.07 -12.30 10.89
C LYS A 470 24.58 -12.72 9.50
N LEU A 471 24.27 -11.74 8.66
CA LEU A 471 23.77 -11.96 7.32
C LEU A 471 24.90 -12.36 6.37
N ASP A 472 24.82 -13.60 5.91
CA ASP A 472 25.62 -14.16 4.83
C ASP A 472 24.83 -14.13 3.51
N PHE A 473 25.32 -13.32 2.56
CA PHE A 473 24.71 -13.15 1.23
C PHE A 473 24.90 -14.36 0.31
N GLU A 474 25.96 -15.16 0.48
CA GLU A 474 26.11 -16.42 -0.26
C GLU A 474 25.08 -17.45 0.22
N LYS A 475 24.89 -17.56 1.54
CA LYS A 475 23.80 -18.35 2.13
C LYS A 475 22.44 -17.88 1.62
N LEU A 476 22.20 -16.56 1.61
CA LEU A 476 20.95 -15.97 1.11
C LEU A 476 20.68 -16.35 -0.36
N ALA A 477 21.69 -16.23 -1.22
CA ALA A 477 21.57 -16.58 -2.65
C ALA A 477 21.32 -18.08 -2.87
N LYS A 478 21.98 -18.96 -2.09
CA LYS A 478 21.72 -20.40 -2.10
C LYS A 478 20.29 -20.72 -1.67
N GLN A 479 19.79 -20.07 -0.62
CA GLN A 479 18.43 -20.24 -0.13
C GLN A 479 17.38 -19.77 -1.15
N LYS A 480 17.59 -18.61 -1.80
CA LYS A 480 16.72 -18.12 -2.89
C LYS A 480 16.60 -19.15 -4.02
N LYS A 481 17.73 -19.67 -4.52
CA LYS A 481 17.75 -20.72 -5.55
C LYS A 481 17.01 -21.98 -5.12
N LYS A 482 17.15 -22.39 -3.85
CA LYS A 482 16.45 -23.58 -3.34
C LYS A 482 14.94 -23.35 -3.26
N LEU A 483 14.51 -22.19 -2.77
CA LEU A 483 13.09 -21.81 -2.76
C LEU A 483 12.51 -21.78 -4.18
N ASP A 484 13.23 -21.22 -5.16
CA ASP A 484 12.80 -21.21 -6.56
C ASP A 484 12.63 -22.63 -7.13
N SER A 485 13.55 -23.54 -6.81
CA SER A 485 13.45 -24.96 -7.20
C SER A 485 12.21 -25.65 -6.62
N VAL A 486 11.97 -25.48 -5.32
CA VAL A 486 10.80 -26.03 -4.62
C VAL A 486 9.49 -25.47 -5.20
N ASN A 487 9.43 -24.16 -5.44
CA ASN A 487 8.27 -23.51 -6.05
C ASN A 487 8.02 -23.98 -7.48
N LYS A 488 9.09 -24.18 -8.27
CA LYS A 488 8.98 -24.70 -9.63
C LYS A 488 8.42 -26.12 -9.64
N LEU A 489 8.85 -26.97 -8.70
CA LEU A 489 8.31 -28.32 -8.55
C LEU A 489 6.83 -28.29 -8.16
N LEU A 490 6.46 -27.46 -7.19
CA LEU A 490 5.05 -27.27 -6.81
C LEU A 490 4.21 -26.82 -7.99
N TRP A 491 4.72 -25.87 -8.78
CA TRP A 491 4.04 -25.37 -9.97
C TRP A 491 3.79 -26.47 -11.01
N ASP A 492 4.79 -27.30 -11.28
CA ASP A 492 4.65 -28.46 -12.16
C ASP A 492 3.56 -29.42 -11.66
N PHE A 493 3.48 -29.70 -10.36
CA PHE A 493 2.42 -30.54 -9.79
C PHE A 493 1.03 -29.90 -9.89
N ILE A 494 0.92 -28.59 -9.73
CA ILE A 494 -0.32 -27.85 -9.95
C ILE A 494 -0.76 -27.99 -11.41
N LEU A 495 0.15 -27.81 -12.36
CA LEU A 495 -0.16 -27.94 -13.79
C LEU A 495 -0.50 -29.38 -14.17
N LEU A 496 0.21 -30.36 -13.62
CA LEU A 496 -0.08 -31.79 -13.83
C LEU A 496 -1.50 -32.12 -13.37
N ASN A 497 -1.87 -31.75 -12.13
CA ASN A 497 -3.18 -32.07 -11.54
C ASN A 497 -4.32 -31.19 -12.06
N THR A 498 -4.01 -30.15 -12.85
CA THR A 498 -5.02 -29.35 -13.55
C THR A 498 -5.06 -29.61 -15.04
N SER A 499 -4.20 -30.46 -15.61
CA SER A 499 -4.27 -30.81 -17.02
C SER A 499 -5.35 -31.87 -17.27
N LYS A 500 -5.97 -31.80 -18.46
CA LYS A 500 -6.89 -32.86 -18.94
C LYS A 500 -6.15 -33.95 -19.72
N ARG A 501 -5.00 -33.62 -20.30
CA ARG A 501 -4.22 -34.51 -21.17
C ARG A 501 -2.82 -34.66 -20.62
N LEU A 502 -2.31 -35.88 -20.59
CA LEU A 502 -0.95 -36.14 -20.14
C LEU A 502 0.08 -35.48 -21.08
N VAL A 503 -0.19 -35.45 -22.38
CA VAL A 503 0.69 -34.85 -23.39
C VAL A 503 0.96 -33.35 -23.13
N ASP A 504 0.01 -32.63 -22.56
CA ASP A 504 0.18 -31.19 -22.26
C ASP A 504 1.20 -30.94 -21.13
N THR A 505 1.61 -32.00 -20.42
CA THR A 505 2.47 -31.92 -19.23
C THR A 505 3.89 -32.45 -19.47
N GLU A 506 4.19 -32.91 -20.69
CA GLU A 506 5.52 -33.45 -21.03
C GLU A 506 6.63 -32.37 -21.02
N LYS A 507 6.24 -31.11 -21.28
CA LYS A 507 7.15 -29.95 -21.35
C LYS A 507 7.32 -29.25 -20.00
N LEU A 508 6.74 -29.81 -18.93
CA LEU A 508 6.95 -29.31 -17.57
C LEU A 508 8.41 -29.46 -17.17
N ALA A 509 8.92 -28.52 -16.38
CA ALA A 509 10.35 -28.32 -16.27
C ALA A 509 11.08 -29.42 -15.48
N ILE A 510 10.42 -29.99 -14.48
CA ILE A 510 10.94 -31.04 -13.59
C ILE A 510 10.13 -32.31 -13.80
N VAL A 511 8.80 -32.22 -13.69
CA VAL A 511 7.90 -33.39 -13.79
C VAL A 511 7.84 -33.95 -15.23
N GLY A 512 8.10 -33.13 -16.25
CA GLY A 512 7.97 -33.50 -17.65
C GLY A 512 8.83 -34.68 -18.10
N GLN A 513 10.02 -34.86 -17.50
CA GLN A 513 10.88 -36.02 -17.76
C GLN A 513 10.23 -37.33 -17.31
N THR A 514 9.64 -37.32 -16.11
CA THR A 514 8.92 -38.49 -15.58
C THR A 514 7.67 -38.76 -16.42
N VAL A 515 6.92 -37.72 -16.79
CA VAL A 515 5.77 -37.86 -17.71
C VAL A 515 6.22 -38.50 -19.03
N SER A 516 7.30 -38.02 -19.63
CA SER A 516 7.82 -38.51 -20.92
C SER A 516 8.25 -39.97 -20.87
N LYS A 517 8.80 -40.43 -19.73
CA LYS A 517 9.15 -41.84 -19.50
C LYS A 517 7.95 -42.79 -19.62
N TYR A 518 6.77 -42.37 -19.14
CA TYR A 518 5.59 -43.24 -19.05
C TYR A 518 4.52 -42.98 -20.11
N LYS A 519 4.52 -41.82 -20.78
CA LYS A 519 3.40 -41.38 -21.63
C LYS A 519 3.04 -42.37 -22.76
N GLU A 520 4.04 -42.94 -23.44
CA GLU A 520 3.80 -43.81 -24.61
C GLU A 520 3.20 -45.14 -24.17
N GLU A 521 3.75 -45.73 -23.09
CA GLU A 521 3.23 -46.99 -22.56
C GLU A 521 1.83 -46.81 -21.96
N LEU A 522 1.59 -45.74 -21.18
CA LEU A 522 0.26 -45.44 -20.64
C LEU A 522 -0.82 -45.19 -21.71
N LYS A 523 -0.41 -44.72 -22.89
CA LYS A 523 -1.28 -44.52 -24.06
C LYS A 523 -1.40 -45.75 -24.96
N THR A 524 -0.89 -46.91 -24.52
CA THR A 524 -1.10 -48.18 -25.18
C THR A 524 -2.19 -48.96 -24.44
N ARG A 525 -3.14 -49.54 -25.17
CA ARG A 525 -4.19 -50.39 -24.57
C ARG A 525 -3.54 -51.60 -23.90
N MET A 526 -3.90 -51.86 -22.65
CA MET A 526 -3.37 -53.01 -21.90
C MET A 526 -4.39 -53.56 -20.91
N GLU A 527 -4.12 -54.73 -20.35
CA GLU A 527 -4.94 -55.29 -19.28
C GLU A 527 -4.94 -54.40 -18.04
N LYS A 528 -6.09 -54.32 -17.35
CA LYS A 528 -6.29 -53.46 -16.19
C LYS A 528 -5.23 -53.68 -15.10
N SER A 529 -4.88 -54.94 -14.81
CA SER A 529 -3.86 -55.31 -13.82
C SER A 529 -2.48 -54.73 -14.17
N ARG A 530 -2.09 -54.82 -15.45
CA ARG A 530 -0.84 -54.25 -15.97
C ARG A 530 -0.87 -52.72 -15.94
N PHE A 531 -1.98 -52.12 -16.34
CA PHE A 531 -2.18 -50.67 -16.29
C PHE A 531 -2.05 -50.13 -14.86
N ASP A 532 -2.76 -50.72 -13.91
CA ASP A 532 -2.75 -50.29 -12.51
C ASP A 532 -1.34 -50.39 -11.92
N ARG A 533 -0.59 -51.46 -12.24
CA ARG A 533 0.82 -51.61 -11.82
C ARG A 533 1.72 -50.51 -12.41
N LEU A 534 1.61 -50.23 -13.70
CA LEU A 534 2.39 -49.20 -14.37
C LEU A 534 2.06 -47.81 -13.84
N PHE A 535 0.77 -47.51 -13.65
CA PHE A 535 0.31 -46.23 -13.14
C PHE A 535 0.74 -46.01 -11.69
N ARG A 536 0.76 -47.06 -10.85
CA ARG A 536 1.36 -47.01 -9.50
C ARG A 536 2.83 -46.64 -9.54
N GLN A 537 3.60 -47.25 -10.45
CA GLN A 537 5.01 -46.92 -10.62
C GLN A 537 5.21 -45.46 -11.06
N TYR A 538 4.38 -44.98 -12.00
CA TYR A 538 4.38 -43.58 -12.40
C TYR A 538 4.15 -42.62 -11.22
N LEU A 539 3.13 -42.89 -10.38
CA LEU A 539 2.88 -42.08 -9.18
C LEU A 539 4.03 -42.18 -8.16
N GLN A 540 4.66 -43.34 -8.00
CA GLN A 540 5.83 -43.52 -7.14
C GLN A 540 7.04 -42.70 -7.60
N ASP A 541 7.32 -42.70 -8.90
CA ASP A 541 8.41 -41.89 -9.48
C ASP A 541 8.14 -40.39 -9.30
N LEU A 542 6.89 -39.94 -9.44
CA LEU A 542 6.50 -38.56 -9.14
C LEU A 542 6.73 -38.20 -7.66
N MET A 543 6.32 -39.07 -6.73
CA MET A 543 6.54 -38.84 -5.30
C MET A 543 8.03 -38.84 -4.94
N MET A 544 8.85 -39.63 -5.65
CA MET A 544 10.30 -39.62 -5.49
C MET A 544 10.91 -38.26 -5.82
N LEU A 545 10.39 -37.53 -6.82
CA LEU A 545 10.82 -36.15 -7.10
C LEU A 545 10.57 -35.21 -5.92
N ILE A 546 9.41 -35.34 -5.25
CA ILE A 546 9.10 -34.56 -4.05
C ILE A 546 10.07 -34.93 -2.92
N LYS A 547 10.27 -36.24 -2.68
CA LYS A 547 11.17 -36.72 -1.62
C LYS A 547 12.62 -36.29 -1.86
N SER A 548 13.11 -36.30 -3.11
CA SER A 548 14.46 -35.85 -3.43
C SER A 548 14.60 -34.34 -3.27
N GLU A 549 13.60 -33.57 -3.73
CA GLU A 549 13.67 -32.11 -3.65
C GLU A 549 13.62 -31.62 -2.19
N LEU A 550 12.89 -32.32 -1.32
CA LEU A 550 12.70 -31.94 0.08
C LEU A 550 13.68 -32.59 1.07
N ARG A 551 14.56 -33.50 0.64
CA ARG A 551 15.41 -34.33 1.52
C ARG A 551 16.21 -33.52 2.54
N ASP A 552 16.88 -32.47 2.06
CA ASP A 552 17.83 -31.67 2.84
C ASP A 552 17.30 -30.24 3.08
N VAL A 553 15.97 -30.08 3.12
CA VAL A 553 15.32 -28.78 3.30
C VAL A 553 14.85 -28.63 4.74
N ASN A 554 15.57 -27.85 5.53
CA ASN A 554 15.16 -27.43 6.86
C ASN A 554 14.73 -25.95 6.85
N PRO A 555 13.43 -25.64 7.00
CA PRO A 555 12.93 -24.26 7.01
C PRO A 555 13.52 -23.39 8.13
N ASP A 556 13.89 -23.97 9.27
CA ASP A 556 14.40 -23.21 10.41
C ASP A 556 15.82 -22.65 10.16
N GLU A 557 16.56 -23.27 9.24
CA GLU A 557 17.88 -22.78 8.79
C GLU A 557 17.77 -21.67 7.74
N PHE A 558 16.57 -21.49 7.16
CA PHE A 558 16.30 -20.40 6.22
C PHE A 558 16.14 -19.08 6.96
N TYR A 559 16.67 -18.03 6.33
CA TYR A 559 16.37 -16.66 6.73
C TYR A 559 14.85 -16.43 6.70
N THR A 560 14.38 -15.63 7.65
CA THR A 560 12.96 -15.26 7.83
C THR A 560 12.34 -14.65 6.58
N LEU A 561 13.14 -14.03 5.71
CA LEU A 561 12.73 -13.56 4.38
C LEU A 561 12.11 -14.66 3.50
N TYR A 562 12.63 -15.89 3.57
CA TYR A 562 12.22 -17.01 2.71
C TYR A 562 11.50 -18.13 3.47
N ARG A 563 11.67 -18.22 4.79
CA ARG A 563 11.14 -19.31 5.62
C ARG A 563 9.64 -19.50 5.48
N TYR A 564 8.88 -18.41 5.52
CA TYR A 564 7.41 -18.47 5.45
C TYR A 564 6.93 -19.04 4.11
N ASP A 565 7.43 -18.52 2.99
CA ASP A 565 7.11 -19.01 1.64
C ASP A 565 7.54 -20.46 1.43
N LEU A 566 8.74 -20.82 1.91
CA LEU A 566 9.25 -22.18 1.84
C LEU A 566 8.35 -23.18 2.56
N ASN A 567 7.91 -22.84 3.79
CA ASN A 567 7.01 -23.67 4.58
C ASN A 567 5.70 -23.95 3.83
N GLN A 568 5.11 -22.92 3.21
CA GLN A 568 3.89 -23.09 2.43
C GLN A 568 4.08 -24.03 1.23
N ALA A 569 5.19 -23.89 0.51
CA ALA A 569 5.50 -24.72 -0.64
C ALA A 569 5.74 -26.19 -0.24
N ILE A 570 6.50 -26.42 0.84
CA ILE A 570 6.72 -27.75 1.43
C ILE A 570 5.40 -28.40 1.84
N ASN A 571 4.53 -27.66 2.54
CA ASN A 571 3.25 -28.18 3.02
C ASN A 571 2.34 -28.57 1.85
N SER A 572 2.33 -27.78 0.77
CA SER A 572 1.57 -28.10 -0.44
C SER A 572 2.13 -29.34 -1.16
N LEU A 573 3.46 -29.46 -1.29
CA LEU A 573 4.10 -30.65 -1.88
C LEU A 573 3.86 -31.92 -1.05
N LYS A 574 3.97 -31.84 0.28
CA LYS A 574 3.63 -32.95 1.18
C LYS A 574 2.15 -33.35 1.03
N SER A 575 1.26 -32.39 0.83
CA SER A 575 -0.16 -32.64 0.56
C SER A 575 -0.40 -33.38 -0.76
N VAL A 576 0.32 -33.04 -1.84
CA VAL A 576 0.30 -33.81 -3.11
C VAL A 576 0.76 -35.25 -2.88
N MET A 577 1.87 -35.42 -2.17
CA MET A 577 2.45 -36.73 -1.89
C MET A 577 1.48 -37.61 -1.10
N ALA A 578 0.90 -37.08 -0.01
CA ALA A 578 -0.10 -37.81 0.79
C ALA A 578 -1.33 -38.20 -0.02
N PHE A 579 -1.76 -37.35 -0.96
CA PHE A 579 -2.87 -37.66 -1.87
C PHE A 579 -2.54 -38.86 -2.77
N TYR A 580 -1.36 -38.88 -3.40
CA TYR A 580 -0.93 -40.01 -4.24
C TYR A 580 -0.71 -41.29 -3.43
N GLU A 581 -0.09 -41.21 -2.25
CA GLU A 581 0.09 -42.36 -1.35
C GLU A 581 -1.27 -42.97 -0.97
N ASN A 582 -2.27 -42.13 -0.66
CA ASN A 582 -3.61 -42.61 -0.34
C ASN A 582 -4.30 -43.27 -1.56
N ALA A 583 -4.15 -42.72 -2.76
CA ALA A 583 -4.72 -43.31 -3.97
C ALA A 583 -4.10 -44.69 -4.28
N ILE A 584 -2.78 -44.84 -4.12
CA ILE A 584 -2.08 -46.12 -4.24
C ILE A 584 -2.59 -47.10 -3.18
N ARG A 585 -2.66 -46.68 -1.91
CA ARG A 585 -3.10 -47.54 -0.80
C ARG A 585 -4.53 -48.05 -0.96
N THR A 586 -5.44 -47.19 -1.41
CA THR A 586 -6.88 -47.51 -1.58
C THR A 586 -7.22 -48.11 -2.95
N ASN A 587 -6.24 -48.24 -3.84
CA ASN A 587 -6.44 -48.63 -5.25
C ASN A 587 -7.42 -47.73 -6.02
N SER A 588 -7.61 -46.49 -5.58
CA SER A 588 -8.49 -45.50 -6.21
C SER A 588 -7.72 -44.68 -7.25
N LEU A 589 -7.24 -45.34 -8.31
CA LEU A 589 -6.40 -44.71 -9.35
C LEU A 589 -7.21 -43.99 -10.43
N SER A 590 -8.43 -44.45 -10.72
CA SER A 590 -9.27 -43.93 -11.82
C SER A 590 -9.46 -42.40 -11.84
N PRO A 591 -9.66 -41.71 -10.69
CA PRO A 591 -9.78 -40.24 -10.67
C PRO A 591 -8.51 -39.51 -11.14
N LEU A 592 -7.34 -40.13 -10.97
CA LEU A 592 -6.04 -39.55 -11.32
C LEU A 592 -5.66 -39.74 -12.79
N VAL A 593 -6.31 -40.68 -13.49
CA VAL A 593 -5.97 -40.98 -14.88
C VAL A 593 -6.45 -39.85 -15.80
N PRO A 594 -5.57 -39.23 -16.60
CA PRO A 594 -5.95 -38.19 -17.57
C PRO A 594 -6.95 -38.68 -18.62
N ASP A 595 -7.73 -37.76 -19.20
CA ASP A 595 -8.83 -38.08 -20.12
C ASP A 595 -8.34 -38.75 -21.41
N ASP A 596 -7.17 -38.34 -21.90
CA ASP A 596 -6.57 -38.91 -23.11
C ASP A 596 -6.13 -40.37 -22.91
N ILE A 597 -5.67 -40.74 -21.71
CA ILE A 597 -5.37 -42.13 -21.35
C ILE A 597 -6.67 -42.93 -21.15
N LYS A 598 -7.64 -42.38 -20.41
CA LYS A 598 -8.96 -43.02 -20.20
C LYS A 598 -9.61 -43.43 -21.52
N ARG A 599 -9.58 -42.54 -22.52
CA ARG A 599 -10.13 -42.82 -23.86
C ARG A 599 -9.45 -44.00 -24.56
N VAL A 600 -8.16 -44.21 -24.35
CA VAL A 600 -7.45 -45.36 -24.95
C VAL A 600 -7.76 -46.65 -24.20
N GLN A 601 -7.82 -46.62 -22.87
CA GLN A 601 -8.08 -47.82 -22.08
C GLN A 601 -9.55 -48.29 -22.18
N ASN A 602 -10.48 -47.38 -22.48
CA ASN A 602 -11.91 -47.69 -22.65
C ASN A 602 -12.31 -48.08 -24.08
N ARG A 603 -11.39 -47.96 -25.06
CA ARG A 603 -11.56 -48.51 -26.42
C ARG A 603 -11.09 -49.95 -26.42
#